data_AF-A0A7J6Q5M2-F1
#
_entry.id   AF-A0A7J6Q5M2-F1
#
_cell.length_a   1.000
_cell.length_b   1.000
_cell.length_c   1.000
_cell.angle_alpha   90.00
_cell.angle_beta   90.00
_cell.angle_gamma   90.00
#
_symmetry.space_group_name_H-M   'P 1'
#
loop_
_entity.id
_entity.type
_entity.pdbx_description
1 polymer ?
#
loop_
_entity_poly.entity_id
_entity_poly.type
_entity_poly.pdbx_seq_one_letter_code
_entity_poly.pdbx_strand_id
1 'polypeptide(L)'
;MKVALYVIARVSLKTYDESGVESLCCIGRYRLQERVSKSGHAGSWSPSSRRRGRLGSVGSKTDFTCEQLVREWEQTHNKGVGILRQPSSGLFATEGSTVDDDMWAVRVRALLRAEISSWYFGAPVDSLQRGNLEEWVAEYFFEYRQADELSTAEKQELRVLVDYLAEWAHISGDLRDGTNEDVKCMRIMNDPIPAAYRPFICYGVTHFVLPIITDIVLDKAVGFTKYRSGTMEYWYSRAPEGENPTLQPIV
;
A
#
# COMPACT_ATOMS: atom_id res chain seq x y z
N MET A 1 1.96 -2.38 -2.33
CA MET A 1 3.26 -1.81 -2.77
C MET A 1 3.12 -0.59 -3.68
N LYS A 2 2.34 -0.65 -4.79
CA LYS A 2 2.16 0.53 -5.67
C LYS A 2 1.49 1.73 -4.99
N VAL A 3 0.56 1.51 -4.06
CA VAL A 3 -0.11 2.59 -3.31
C VAL A 3 0.84 3.26 -2.32
N ALA A 4 1.65 2.50 -1.58
CA ALA A 4 2.70 3.05 -0.73
C ALA A 4 3.72 3.85 -1.53
N LEU A 5 4.22 3.33 -2.66
CA LEU A 5 5.08 4.09 -3.58
C LEU A 5 4.38 5.31 -4.15
N TYR A 6 3.06 5.27 -4.36
CA TYR A 6 2.26 6.40 -4.84
C TYR A 6 2.03 7.45 -3.74
N VAL A 7 1.81 7.05 -2.49
CA VAL A 7 1.74 7.94 -1.33
C VAL A 7 3.12 8.55 -1.08
N ILE A 8 4.19 7.75 -1.13
CA ILE A 8 5.60 8.20 -1.09
C ILE A 8 5.90 9.20 -2.21
N ALA A 9 5.50 8.89 -3.45
CA ALA A 9 5.70 9.78 -4.60
C ALA A 9 4.86 11.05 -4.49
N ARG A 10 3.63 10.98 -3.98
CA ARG A 10 2.72 12.12 -3.86
C ARG A 10 3.07 13.04 -2.70
N VAL A 11 3.58 12.50 -1.58
CA VAL A 11 4.16 13.29 -0.49
C VAL A 11 5.44 13.97 -0.97
N SER A 12 6.28 13.28 -1.75
CA SER A 12 7.49 13.88 -2.33
C SER A 12 7.24 14.89 -3.45
N LEU A 13 6.06 14.87 -4.10
CA LEU A 13 5.66 15.85 -5.14
C LEU A 13 5.01 17.11 -4.56
N LYS A 14 4.46 17.05 -3.34
CA LYS A 14 3.81 18.22 -2.70
C LYS A 14 4.80 19.21 -2.08
N THR A 15 6.07 18.82 -1.92
CA THR A 15 7.14 19.68 -1.34
C THR A 15 7.83 20.58 -2.35
N TYR A 16 7.44 20.54 -3.63
CA TYR A 16 7.93 21.44 -4.66
C TYR A 16 6.77 21.89 -5.55
N ASP A 17 6.35 23.15 -5.42
CA ASP A 17 6.16 24.12 -6.52
C ASP A 17 5.14 25.23 -6.16
N GLU A 18 5.66 26.45 -5.89
CA GLU A 18 4.92 27.72 -6.08
C GLU A 18 5.39 28.44 -7.37
N SER A 19 6.26 27.82 -8.16
CA SER A 19 7.00 28.46 -9.25
C SER A 19 6.60 28.06 -10.68
N GLY A 20 5.70 27.09 -10.87
CA GLY A 20 5.06 26.83 -12.17
C GLY A 20 6.02 26.43 -13.29
N VAL A 21 7.13 25.76 -12.96
CA VAL A 21 8.06 25.22 -13.95
C VAL A 21 8.30 23.74 -13.65
N GLU A 22 7.66 22.88 -14.46
CA GLU A 22 7.91 21.43 -14.44
C GLU A 22 9.35 21.16 -14.88
N SER A 23 10.25 21.03 -13.90
CA SER A 23 11.53 20.39 -14.08
C SER A 23 11.48 19.07 -13.31
N LEU A 24 11.42 17.95 -14.05
CA LEU A 24 11.59 16.59 -13.52
C LEU A 24 12.99 16.46 -12.90
N CYS A 25 13.12 16.86 -11.63
CA CYS A 25 14.33 16.65 -10.85
C CYS A 25 14.19 15.30 -10.14
N CYS A 26 14.76 14.26 -10.74
CA CYS A 26 14.90 12.95 -10.11
C CYS A 26 15.77 13.07 -8.84
N ILE A 27 15.14 13.23 -7.68
CA ILE A 27 15.78 12.98 -6.38
C ILE A 27 15.71 11.48 -6.14
N GLY A 28 16.88 10.83 -6.17
CA GLY A 28 17.03 9.41 -5.90
C GLY A 28 17.96 8.69 -6.88
N ARG A 29 19.21 9.17 -7.01
CA ARG A 29 20.31 8.33 -7.49
C ARG A 29 20.44 7.16 -6.53
N TYR A 30 19.87 6.00 -6.86
CA TYR A 30 20.30 4.73 -6.30
C TYR A 30 21.75 4.52 -6.77
N ARG A 31 22.71 4.97 -5.96
CA ARG A 31 24.12 4.61 -6.13
C ARG A 31 24.27 3.20 -5.57
N LEU A 32 24.01 2.21 -6.43
CA LEU A 32 24.51 0.84 -6.26
C LEU A 32 26.04 0.91 -6.22
N GLN A 33 26.59 1.10 -5.03
CA GLN A 33 28.02 1.02 -4.81
C GLN A 33 28.33 -0.46 -4.55
N GLU A 34 28.74 -1.17 -5.60
CA GLU A 34 29.39 -2.47 -5.47
C GLU A 34 30.63 -2.33 -4.58
N ARG A 35 30.49 -2.67 -3.29
CA ARG A 35 31.67 -3.05 -2.49
C ARG A 35 32.03 -4.47 -2.88
N VAL A 36 33.00 -4.58 -3.79
CA VAL A 36 33.86 -5.75 -3.90
C VAL A 36 34.57 -5.92 -2.55
N SER A 37 34.00 -6.75 -1.68
CA SER A 37 34.63 -7.16 -0.44
C SER A 37 35.79 -8.08 -0.77
N LYS A 38 37.02 -7.58 -0.62
CA LYS A 38 38.24 -8.39 -0.65
C LYS A 38 38.17 -9.39 0.50
N SER A 39 38.25 -10.66 0.13
CA SER A 39 38.37 -11.80 1.02
C SER A 39 39.67 -11.73 1.82
N GLY A 40 39.56 -11.96 3.12
CA GLY A 40 40.72 -12.11 3.98
C GLY A 40 40.33 -12.20 5.44
N HIS A 41 39.99 -13.41 5.90
CA HIS A 41 40.53 -14.04 7.11
C HIS A 41 39.73 -15.31 7.43
N ALA A 42 40.42 -16.44 7.41
CA ALA A 42 39.91 -17.73 7.84
C ALA A 42 39.82 -17.74 9.36
N GLY A 43 38.60 -17.59 9.89
CA GLY A 43 38.28 -17.79 11.30
C GLY A 43 37.69 -19.19 11.50
N SER A 44 38.44 -20.03 12.21
CA SER A 44 38.04 -21.33 12.75
C SER A 44 36.70 -21.25 13.51
N TRP A 45 35.73 -22.06 13.09
CA TRP A 45 34.43 -22.21 13.76
C TRP A 45 34.38 -23.56 14.48
N SER A 46 34.29 -23.52 15.82
CA SER A 46 34.03 -24.70 16.68
C SER A 46 32.53 -24.77 17.04
N PRO A 47 31.90 -25.95 16.98
CA PRO A 47 30.47 -26.09 17.24
C PRO A 47 30.20 -26.29 18.74
N SER A 48 29.46 -25.38 19.38
CA SER A 48 28.96 -25.58 20.74
C SER A 48 27.41 -25.61 20.80
N SER A 49 26.93 -26.73 21.33
CA SER A 49 25.66 -26.98 22.03
C SER A 49 24.34 -26.41 21.47
N ARG A 50 23.57 -27.31 20.86
CA ARG A 50 22.09 -27.27 20.74
C ARG A 50 21.43 -27.08 22.12
N ARG A 51 20.73 -25.98 22.34
CA ARG A 51 19.60 -25.91 23.29
C ARG A 51 18.29 -25.99 22.50
N ARG A 52 17.56 -27.09 22.66
CA ARG A 52 16.15 -27.21 22.21
C ARG A 52 15.29 -26.39 23.17
N GLY A 53 14.92 -25.19 22.75
CA GLY A 53 13.81 -24.44 23.34
C GLY A 53 12.48 -25.01 22.84
N ARG A 54 11.58 -25.32 23.77
CA ARG A 54 10.22 -25.82 23.54
C ARG A 54 9.38 -24.66 23.01
N LEU A 55 8.95 -24.73 21.74
CA LEU A 55 7.99 -23.77 21.17
C LEU A 55 6.62 -23.97 21.87
N GLY A 56 6.22 -22.96 22.64
CA GLY A 56 4.84 -22.83 23.10
C GLY A 56 3.92 -22.58 21.90
N SER A 57 2.78 -23.25 21.90
CA SER A 57 1.68 -23.02 20.97
C SER A 57 1.19 -21.58 21.12
N VAL A 58 1.55 -20.73 20.16
CA VAL A 58 0.93 -19.40 19.98
C VAL A 58 -0.42 -19.63 19.34
N GLY A 59 -1.45 -19.08 19.98
CA GLY A 59 -2.85 -19.21 19.59
C GLY A 59 -3.10 -18.76 18.16
N SER A 60 -4.09 -19.42 17.55
CA SER A 60 -4.76 -19.10 16.29
C SER A 60 -4.73 -17.60 15.95
N LYS A 61 -3.93 -17.21 14.95
CA LYS A 61 -4.06 -15.91 14.29
C LYS A 61 -5.44 -15.83 13.65
N THR A 62 -6.25 -14.89 14.12
CA THR A 62 -7.45 -14.46 13.42
C THR A 62 -6.99 -13.70 12.17
N ASP A 63 -7.16 -14.30 11.00
CA ASP A 63 -6.97 -13.62 9.72
C ASP A 63 -8.08 -12.57 9.57
N PHE A 64 -7.75 -11.30 9.84
CA PHE A 64 -8.64 -10.19 9.58
C PHE A 64 -8.52 -9.78 8.11
N THR A 65 -9.64 -9.83 7.40
CA THR A 65 -9.73 -9.36 6.00
C THR A 65 -10.05 -7.86 5.99
N CYS A 66 -9.59 -7.11 4.97
CA CYS A 66 -9.98 -5.69 4.81
C CYS A 66 -11.51 -5.51 4.83
N GLU A 67 -12.25 -6.48 4.32
CA GLU A 67 -13.72 -6.49 4.37
C GLU A 67 -14.25 -6.58 5.81
N GLN A 68 -13.59 -7.30 6.71
CA GLN A 68 -13.98 -7.35 8.14
C GLN A 68 -13.68 -6.04 8.85
N LEU A 69 -12.54 -5.38 8.59
CA LEU A 69 -12.24 -4.08 9.17
C LEU A 69 -13.22 -2.99 8.67
N VAL A 70 -13.57 -3.02 7.38
CA VAL A 70 -14.60 -2.14 6.82
C VAL A 70 -15.97 -2.47 7.44
N ARG A 71 -16.33 -3.75 7.58
CA ARG A 71 -17.60 -4.17 8.20
C ARG A 71 -17.68 -3.86 9.70
N GLU A 72 -16.59 -3.97 10.44
CA GLU A 72 -16.54 -3.69 11.88
C GLU A 72 -16.60 -2.18 12.13
N TRP A 73 -15.95 -1.39 11.27
CA TRP A 73 -16.11 0.06 11.22
C TRP A 73 -17.55 0.44 10.85
N GLU A 74 -18.12 -0.18 9.81
CA GLU A 74 -19.52 -0.03 9.44
C GLU A 74 -20.44 -0.45 10.59
N GLN A 75 -20.17 -1.52 11.33
CA GLN A 75 -21.03 -1.97 12.44
C GLN A 75 -20.97 -1.05 13.66
N THR A 76 -19.79 -0.50 13.97
CA THR A 76 -19.63 0.47 15.06
C THR A 76 -20.27 1.82 14.72
N HIS A 77 -20.42 2.16 13.43
CA HIS A 77 -20.89 3.48 13.00
C HIS A 77 -22.23 3.48 12.21
N ASN A 78 -22.77 2.33 11.79
CA ASN A 78 -24.07 2.19 11.09
C ASN A 78 -25.22 1.77 12.02
N LYS A 79 -25.55 2.60 13.01
CA LYS A 79 -26.98 2.79 13.29
C LYS A 79 -27.56 3.75 12.25
N GLY A 80 -27.61 3.27 10.99
CA GLY A 80 -28.39 3.88 9.92
C GLY A 80 -27.60 4.43 8.73
N VAL A 81 -27.03 3.58 7.88
CA VAL A 81 -26.77 3.94 6.47
C VAL A 81 -26.97 2.72 5.58
N GLY A 82 -27.93 2.80 4.66
CA GLY A 82 -28.13 1.85 3.58
C GLY A 82 -27.11 2.07 2.47
N ILE A 83 -26.53 0.99 1.96
CA ILE A 83 -25.55 0.98 0.88
C ILE A 83 -26.24 1.47 -0.42
N LEU A 84 -25.82 2.62 -0.95
CA LEU A 84 -26.15 3.02 -2.31
C LEU A 84 -24.91 3.28 -3.18
N ARG A 85 -24.96 2.58 -4.31
CA ARG A 85 -24.29 2.69 -5.61
C ARG A 85 -23.83 4.11 -5.95
N GLN A 86 -22.61 4.24 -6.51
CA GLN A 86 -22.11 5.49 -7.08
C GLN A 86 -23.12 6.09 -8.09
N PRO A 87 -23.45 7.38 -8.03
CA PRO A 87 -24.14 8.05 -9.12
C PRO A 87 -23.16 8.36 -10.24
N SER A 88 -23.50 7.90 -11.44
CA SER A 88 -22.85 8.28 -12.70
C SER A 88 -22.97 9.78 -12.94
N SER A 89 -21.83 10.39 -13.25
CA SER A 89 -21.60 11.77 -13.64
C SER A 89 -22.72 12.34 -14.53
N GLY A 90 -23.55 13.22 -13.99
CA GLY A 90 -24.71 13.79 -14.69
C GLY A 90 -25.04 15.21 -14.25
N LEU A 91 -24.17 16.15 -14.62
CA LEU A 91 -24.46 17.51 -15.05
C LEU A 91 -25.70 18.23 -14.46
N PHE A 92 -25.75 18.49 -13.15
CA PHE A 92 -26.52 19.61 -12.60
C PHE A 92 -25.78 20.21 -11.40
N ALA A 93 -25.24 21.42 -11.59
CA ALA A 93 -24.79 22.27 -10.50
C ALA A 93 -26.03 22.89 -9.85
N THR A 94 -26.51 22.28 -8.77
CA THR A 94 -27.47 22.90 -7.86
C THR A 94 -26.77 23.24 -6.54
N GLU A 95 -26.82 24.52 -6.17
CA GLU A 95 -26.51 25.01 -4.83
C GLU A 95 -27.29 24.18 -3.79
N GLY A 96 -26.58 23.31 -3.06
CA GLY A 96 -27.20 22.43 -2.07
C GLY A 96 -26.44 21.14 -1.72
N SER A 97 -25.17 21.01 -2.10
CA SER A 97 -24.37 19.77 -1.99
C SER A 97 -23.42 19.73 -0.77
N THR A 98 -23.86 20.14 0.42
CA THR A 98 -22.98 20.02 1.61
C THR A 98 -22.92 18.59 2.15
N VAL A 99 -24.01 17.82 2.02
CA VAL A 99 -24.12 16.47 2.62
C VAL A 99 -23.27 15.43 1.89
N ASP A 100 -23.21 15.47 0.56
CA ASP A 100 -22.43 14.50 -0.22
C ASP A 100 -20.92 14.72 -0.09
N ASP A 101 -20.48 15.98 0.02
CA ASP A 101 -19.08 16.34 0.22
C ASP A 101 -18.55 15.86 1.57
N ASP A 102 -19.35 16.00 2.63
CA ASP A 102 -19.00 15.52 3.97
C ASP A 102 -18.86 13.99 4.00
N MET A 103 -19.78 13.27 3.34
CA MET A 103 -19.73 11.81 3.27
C MET A 103 -18.49 11.33 2.51
N TRP A 104 -18.14 11.96 1.39
CA TRP A 104 -16.92 11.64 0.65
C TRP A 104 -15.68 11.84 1.51
N ALA A 105 -15.58 12.97 2.23
CA ALA A 105 -14.46 13.24 3.12
C ALA A 105 -14.31 12.17 4.21
N VAL A 106 -15.41 11.72 4.81
CA VAL A 106 -15.39 10.64 5.81
C VAL A 106 -14.87 9.33 5.22
N ARG A 107 -15.32 8.94 4.02
CA ARG A 107 -14.86 7.73 3.33
C ARG A 107 -13.37 7.79 3.00
N VAL A 108 -12.90 8.93 2.51
CA VAL A 108 -11.48 9.12 2.23
C VAL A 108 -10.67 8.95 3.51
N ARG A 109 -11.04 9.63 4.61
CA ARG A 109 -10.35 9.48 5.91
C ARG A 109 -10.31 8.03 6.40
N ALA A 110 -11.41 7.30 6.26
CA ALA A 110 -11.47 5.88 6.63
C ALA A 110 -10.48 5.04 5.81
N LEU A 111 -10.38 5.28 4.51
CA LEU A 111 -9.39 4.60 3.65
C LEU A 111 -7.95 4.94 4.03
N LEU A 112 -7.66 6.20 4.36
CA LEU A 112 -6.31 6.60 4.78
C LEU A 112 -5.91 5.97 6.12
N ARG A 113 -6.83 5.95 7.10
CA ARG A 113 -6.64 5.26 8.38
C ARG A 113 -6.47 3.75 8.20
N ALA A 114 -7.25 3.13 7.32
CA ALA A 114 -7.13 1.71 7.00
C ALA A 114 -5.79 1.38 6.33
N GLU A 115 -5.30 2.25 5.43
CA GLU A 115 -3.99 2.07 4.80
C GLU A 115 -2.88 2.09 5.87
N ILE A 116 -2.87 3.05 6.80
CA ILE A 116 -1.90 3.06 7.92
C ILE A 116 -2.04 1.80 8.77
N SER A 117 -3.26 1.47 9.21
CA SER A 117 -3.53 0.29 10.04
C SER A 117 -3.05 -1.01 9.39
N SER A 118 -3.13 -1.13 8.06
CA SER A 118 -2.65 -2.31 7.33
C SER A 118 -1.16 -2.58 7.50
N TRP A 119 -0.34 -1.53 7.71
CA TRP A 119 1.09 -1.66 8.01
C TRP A 119 1.38 -2.20 9.41
N TYR A 120 0.39 -2.17 10.31
CA TYR A 120 0.50 -2.65 11.69
C TYR A 120 -0.40 -3.86 11.94
N PHE A 121 -0.51 -4.75 10.95
CA PHE A 121 -1.35 -5.97 11.01
C PHE A 121 -2.82 -5.72 11.37
N GLY A 122 -3.37 -4.56 10.98
CA GLY A 122 -4.75 -4.19 11.29
C GLY A 122 -4.95 -3.62 12.69
N ALA A 123 -3.89 -3.21 13.39
CA ALA A 123 -4.02 -2.55 14.68
C ALA A 123 -4.88 -1.28 14.58
N PRO A 124 -5.76 -1.00 15.58
CA PRO A 124 -6.55 0.22 15.60
C PRO A 124 -5.63 1.45 15.54
N VAL A 125 -5.97 2.42 14.70
CA VAL A 125 -5.13 3.62 14.51
C VAL A 125 -4.94 4.40 15.81
N ASP A 126 -5.93 4.38 16.70
CA ASP A 126 -5.89 5.07 17.99
C ASP A 126 -4.95 4.39 19.00
N SER A 127 -4.51 3.15 18.71
CA SER A 127 -3.49 2.44 19.50
C SER A 127 -2.06 2.77 19.07
N LEU A 128 -1.89 3.42 17.91
CA LEU A 128 -0.58 3.84 17.41
C LEU A 128 -0.06 5.04 18.21
N GLN A 129 1.23 5.01 18.51
CA GLN A 129 1.95 6.13 19.10
C GLN A 129 2.99 6.65 18.12
N ARG A 130 3.52 7.84 18.40
CA ARG A 130 4.46 8.54 17.51
C ARG A 130 5.71 7.72 17.21
N GLY A 131 6.24 7.03 18.21
CA GLY A 131 7.40 6.15 18.08
C GLY A 131 7.17 4.96 17.14
N ASN A 132 5.94 4.44 17.05
CA ASN A 132 5.61 3.38 16.09
C ASN A 132 5.75 3.90 14.64
N LEU A 133 5.22 5.11 14.37
CA LEU A 133 5.35 5.75 13.06
C LEU A 133 6.80 6.12 12.74
N GLU A 134 7.56 6.62 13.73
CA GLU A 134 8.99 6.93 13.57
C GLU A 134 9.80 5.70 13.17
N GLU A 135 9.55 4.55 13.81
CA GLU A 135 10.25 3.32 13.46
C GLU A 135 9.89 2.84 12.04
N TRP A 136 8.61 2.92 11.66
CA TRP A 136 8.16 2.59 10.30
C TRP A 136 8.81 3.50 9.25
N VAL A 137 8.76 4.83 9.44
CA VAL A 137 9.34 5.77 8.47
C VAL A 137 10.87 5.61 8.42
N ALA A 138 11.53 5.41 9.57
CA ALA A 138 12.98 5.15 9.62
C ALA A 138 13.35 3.93 8.76
N GLU A 139 12.61 2.83 8.89
CA GLU A 139 12.91 1.60 8.16
C GLU A 139 12.81 1.77 6.64
N TYR A 140 11.77 2.46 6.15
CA TYR A 140 11.51 2.57 4.72
C TYR A 140 12.25 3.71 4.03
N PHE A 141 12.54 4.81 4.73
CA PHE A 141 13.15 6.01 4.13
C PHE A 141 14.64 6.17 4.46
N PHE A 142 15.15 5.52 5.51
CA PHE A 142 16.52 5.69 5.99
C PHE A 142 17.35 4.40 5.96
N GLU A 143 17.17 3.61 4.91
CA GLU A 143 17.97 2.40 4.63
C GLU A 143 17.87 1.31 5.72
N TYR A 144 16.66 1.06 6.23
CA TYR A 144 16.41 0.03 7.25
C TYR A 144 17.09 0.28 8.61
N ARG A 145 17.52 1.52 8.87
CA ARG A 145 18.05 1.93 10.17
C ARG A 145 16.94 2.13 11.19
N GLN A 146 17.27 1.93 12.46
CA GLN A 146 16.39 2.26 13.57
C GLN A 146 16.39 3.77 13.82
N ALA A 147 15.30 4.30 14.38
CA ALA A 147 15.14 5.74 14.61
C ALA A 147 16.23 6.33 15.53
N ASP A 148 16.78 5.53 16.45
CA ASP A 148 17.86 5.91 17.35
C ASP A 148 19.24 5.98 16.67
N GLU A 149 19.47 5.16 15.63
CA GLU A 149 20.71 5.13 14.82
C GLU A 149 20.87 6.33 13.88
N LEU A 150 19.80 7.10 13.66
CA LEU A 150 19.82 8.28 12.80
C LEU A 150 20.61 9.44 13.42
N SER A 151 21.31 10.19 12.56
CA SER A 151 21.97 11.44 12.96
C SER A 151 20.95 12.50 13.39
N THR A 152 21.40 13.55 14.09
CA THR A 152 20.50 14.63 14.54
C THR A 152 19.75 15.30 13.39
N ALA A 153 20.40 15.49 12.23
CA ALA A 153 19.77 16.05 11.04
C ALA A 153 18.68 15.11 10.49
N GLU A 154 19.01 13.82 10.33
CA GLU A 154 18.06 12.80 9.85
C GLU A 154 16.89 12.60 10.82
N LYS A 155 17.11 12.70 12.14
CA LYS A 155 16.04 12.68 13.14
C LYS A 155 15.07 13.84 12.98
N GLN A 156 15.56 15.01 12.58
CA GLN A 156 14.69 16.16 12.30
C GLN A 156 13.86 15.92 11.03
N GLU A 157 14.46 15.37 9.97
CA GLU A 157 13.74 14.98 8.75
C GLU A 157 12.69 13.89 9.04
N LEU A 158 13.05 12.88 9.83
CA LEU A 158 12.14 11.81 10.26
C LEU A 158 10.89 12.38 10.96
N ARG A 159 11.07 13.31 11.90
CA ARG A 159 9.97 13.96 12.61
C ARG A 159 9.02 14.67 11.65
N VAL A 160 9.57 15.43 10.70
CA VAL A 160 8.78 16.13 9.68
C VAL A 160 7.98 15.15 8.84
N LEU A 161 8.59 14.05 8.39
CA LEU A 161 7.90 13.01 7.62
C LEU A 161 6.77 12.33 8.42
N VAL A 162 7.01 12.04 9.70
CA VAL A 162 5.99 11.47 10.60
C VAL A 162 4.83 12.44 10.83
N ASP A 163 5.13 13.73 11.01
CA ASP A 163 4.09 14.75 11.19
C ASP A 163 3.23 14.89 9.92
N TYR A 164 3.86 14.90 8.73
CA TYR A 164 3.14 14.89 7.44
C TYR A 164 2.26 13.65 7.27
N LEU A 165 2.77 12.47 7.66
CA LEU A 165 1.99 11.23 7.59
C LEU A 165 0.79 11.26 8.55
N ALA A 166 1.02 11.76 9.77
CA ALA A 166 -0.03 11.89 10.78
C ALA A 166 -1.11 12.89 10.36
N GLU A 167 -0.74 14.00 9.74
CA GLU A 167 -1.68 14.95 9.15
C GLU A 167 -2.45 14.32 7.97
N TRP A 168 -1.74 13.66 7.05
CA TRP A 168 -2.33 13.00 5.89
C TRP A 168 -3.40 11.97 6.29
N ALA A 169 -3.16 11.19 7.34
CA ALA A 169 -4.13 10.22 7.84
C ALA A 169 -5.13 10.79 8.86
N HIS A 170 -5.07 12.09 9.14
CA HIS A 170 -5.93 12.78 10.12
C HIS A 170 -5.85 12.17 11.53
N ILE A 171 -4.64 11.85 11.99
CA ILE A 171 -4.36 11.25 13.31
C ILE A 171 -3.43 12.11 14.18
N SER A 172 -3.01 13.27 13.69
CA SER A 172 -2.07 14.16 14.38
C SER A 172 -2.53 14.60 15.78
N GLY A 173 -3.85 14.73 16.01
CA GLY A 173 -4.41 15.08 17.32
C GLY A 173 -4.51 13.92 18.32
N ASP A 174 -4.53 12.67 17.82
CA ASP A 174 -4.71 11.46 18.64
C ASP A 174 -3.38 10.81 19.02
N LEU A 175 -2.30 11.19 18.34
CA LEU A 175 -1.00 10.55 18.43
C LEU A 175 -0.29 10.94 19.73
N ARG A 176 -0.10 9.97 20.62
CA ARG A 176 0.66 10.16 21.87
C ARG A 176 2.14 9.98 21.63
N ASP A 177 2.96 10.71 22.40
CA ASP A 177 4.40 10.46 22.46
C ASP A 177 4.69 9.09 23.10
N GLY A 178 5.75 8.43 22.63
CA GLY A 178 6.15 7.09 23.05
C GLY A 178 5.98 6.04 21.97
N THR A 179 6.24 4.79 22.34
CA THR A 179 6.06 3.61 21.47
C THR A 179 5.14 2.63 22.17
N ASN A 180 4.11 2.18 21.47
CA ASN A 180 3.27 1.09 21.95
C ASN A 180 3.90 -0.26 21.56
N GLU A 181 4.42 -1.01 22.54
CA GLU A 181 5.07 -2.31 22.33
C GLU A 181 4.10 -3.41 21.87
N ASP A 182 2.79 -3.25 22.15
CA ASP A 182 1.77 -4.21 21.74
C ASP A 182 1.46 -4.14 20.23
N VAL A 183 1.86 -3.03 19.58
CA VAL A 183 1.58 -2.79 18.17
C VAL A 183 2.84 -3.00 17.34
N LYS A 184 2.90 -4.14 16.64
CA LYS A 184 4.02 -4.49 15.76
C LYS A 184 3.84 -3.91 14.37
N CYS A 185 4.87 -3.21 13.87
CA CYS A 185 4.96 -2.81 12.46
C CYS A 185 5.38 -3.99 11.56
N MET A 186 4.78 -4.10 10.38
CA MET A 186 5.22 -5.02 9.33
C MET A 186 6.55 -4.53 8.75
N ARG A 187 7.57 -5.37 8.83
CA ARG A 187 8.92 -5.07 8.35
C ARG A 187 9.23 -5.90 7.12
N ILE A 188 8.96 -5.37 5.92
CA ILE A 188 9.03 -6.18 4.67
C ILE A 188 10.41 -6.86 4.50
N MET A 189 11.49 -6.22 4.94
CA MET A 189 12.85 -6.74 4.75
C MET A 189 13.36 -7.57 5.92
N ASN A 190 12.86 -7.32 7.14
CA ASN A 190 13.36 -7.94 8.36
C ASN A 190 12.45 -9.06 8.88
N ASP A 191 11.14 -8.99 8.61
CA ASP A 191 10.23 -10.06 9.00
C ASP A 191 10.47 -11.28 8.10
N PRO A 192 10.57 -12.49 8.67
CA PRO A 192 10.69 -13.70 7.90
C PRO A 192 9.43 -13.87 7.05
N ILE A 193 9.53 -13.55 5.76
CA ILE A 193 8.45 -13.78 4.82
C ILE A 193 8.27 -15.31 4.78
N PRO A 194 7.09 -15.84 5.16
CA PRO A 194 6.81 -17.25 4.99
C PRO A 194 6.67 -17.50 3.48
N ALA A 195 7.80 -17.66 2.81
CA ALA A 195 7.88 -18.03 1.41
C ALA A 195 7.52 -19.52 1.32
N ALA A 196 6.22 -19.81 1.41
CA ALA A 196 5.71 -21.11 1.06
C ALA A 196 6.03 -21.34 -0.43
N TYR A 197 6.77 -22.41 -0.72
CA TYR A 197 7.01 -22.83 -2.09
C TYR A 197 5.66 -23.05 -2.76
N ARG A 198 5.33 -22.21 -3.76
CA ARG A 198 4.14 -22.42 -4.57
C ARG A 198 4.44 -23.57 -5.54
N PRO A 199 3.67 -24.67 -5.51
CA PRO A 199 3.90 -25.79 -6.42
C PRO A 199 3.91 -25.32 -7.88
N PHE A 200 4.76 -25.91 -8.72
CA PHE A 200 4.90 -25.54 -10.13
C PHE A 200 3.57 -25.51 -10.88
N ILE A 201 2.61 -26.37 -10.51
CA ILE A 201 1.28 -26.41 -11.10
C ILE A 201 0.50 -25.10 -10.92
N CYS A 202 0.70 -24.35 -9.82
CA CYS A 202 0.07 -23.06 -9.63
C CYS A 202 0.47 -22.07 -10.74
N TYR A 203 1.77 -22.02 -11.09
CA TYR A 203 2.25 -21.19 -12.19
C TYR A 203 1.71 -21.67 -13.54
N GLY A 204 1.64 -22.99 -13.74
CA GLY A 204 1.03 -23.56 -14.94
C GLY A 204 -0.42 -23.10 -15.13
N VAL A 205 -1.22 -23.15 -14.06
CA VAL A 205 -2.61 -22.71 -14.10
C VAL A 205 -2.70 -21.19 -14.31
N THR A 206 -1.94 -20.38 -13.56
CA THR A 206 -2.07 -18.93 -13.63
C THR A 206 -1.53 -18.32 -14.91
N HIS A 207 -0.47 -18.90 -15.51
CA HIS A 207 0.14 -18.35 -16.72
C HIS A 207 -0.40 -18.95 -18.02
N PHE A 208 -0.96 -20.17 -18.01
CA PHE A 208 -1.47 -20.78 -19.24
C PHE A 208 -2.99 -20.95 -19.19
N VAL A 209 -3.51 -21.61 -18.15
CA VAL A 209 -4.94 -21.96 -18.10
C VAL A 209 -5.81 -20.71 -17.95
N LEU A 210 -5.49 -19.82 -17.01
CA LEU A 210 -6.31 -18.61 -16.78
C LEU A 210 -6.33 -17.66 -17.99
N PRO A 211 -5.22 -17.34 -18.67
CA PRO A 211 -5.27 -16.52 -19.88
C PRO A 211 -6.08 -17.16 -21.00
N ILE A 212 -5.96 -18.48 -21.22
CA ILE A 212 -6.75 -19.18 -22.25
C ILE A 212 -8.25 -19.10 -21.94
N ILE A 213 -8.65 -19.37 -20.69
CA ILE A 213 -10.05 -19.28 -20.28
C ILE A 213 -10.54 -17.83 -20.42
N THR A 214 -9.74 -16.86 -19.99
CA THR A 214 -10.08 -15.43 -20.09
C THR A 214 -10.25 -15.01 -21.55
N ASP A 215 -9.33 -15.43 -22.42
CA ASP A 215 -9.39 -15.15 -23.85
C ASP A 215 -10.66 -15.74 -24.48
N ILE A 216 -10.99 -17.00 -24.16
CA ILE A 216 -12.20 -17.68 -24.67
C ILE A 216 -13.48 -17.01 -24.15
N VAL A 217 -13.56 -16.72 -22.86
CA VAL A 217 -14.77 -16.14 -22.26
C VAL A 217 -15.00 -14.74 -22.80
N LEU A 218 -13.97 -13.89 -22.84
CA LEU A 218 -14.10 -12.52 -23.33
C LEU A 218 -14.42 -12.47 -24.83
N ASP A 219 -13.78 -13.29 -25.66
CA ASP A 219 -14.05 -13.34 -27.10
C ASP A 219 -15.42 -13.96 -27.43
N LYS A 220 -15.71 -15.16 -26.89
CA LYS A 220 -16.88 -15.95 -27.31
C LYS A 220 -18.16 -15.63 -26.56
N ALA A 221 -18.08 -15.34 -25.27
CA ALA A 221 -19.28 -15.12 -24.46
C ALA A 221 -19.67 -13.63 -24.41
N VAL A 222 -18.68 -12.73 -24.38
CA VAL A 222 -18.94 -11.30 -24.19
C VAL A 222 -18.73 -10.49 -25.48
N GLY A 223 -18.04 -11.02 -26.48
CA GLY A 223 -17.80 -10.35 -27.77
C GLY A 223 -16.75 -9.24 -27.69
N PHE A 224 -15.81 -9.32 -26.75
CA PHE A 224 -14.67 -8.42 -26.68
C PHE A 224 -13.58 -8.91 -27.63
N THR A 225 -12.98 -7.98 -28.37
CA THR A 225 -11.86 -8.28 -29.27
C THR A 225 -10.55 -7.87 -28.60
N LYS A 226 -9.56 -8.76 -28.62
CA LYS A 226 -8.22 -8.49 -28.08
C LYS A 226 -7.40 -7.66 -29.06
N TYR A 227 -6.86 -6.56 -28.59
CA TYR A 227 -5.93 -5.71 -29.35
C TYR A 227 -4.60 -5.61 -28.60
N ARG A 228 -3.55 -5.29 -29.36
CA ARG A 228 -2.20 -5.09 -28.81
C ARG A 228 -1.61 -3.83 -29.42
N SER A 229 -1.16 -2.93 -28.55
CA SER A 229 -0.37 -1.75 -28.94
C SER A 229 0.97 -1.82 -28.19
N GLY A 230 2.02 -2.12 -28.94
CA GLY A 230 3.37 -2.36 -28.39
C GLY A 230 3.43 -3.52 -27.39
N THR A 231 3.73 -3.21 -26.13
CA THR A 231 3.84 -4.17 -25.02
C THR A 231 2.55 -4.34 -24.23
N MET A 232 1.53 -3.53 -24.51
CA MET A 232 0.26 -3.57 -23.80
C MET A 232 -0.79 -4.34 -24.62
N GLU A 233 -1.40 -5.34 -23.98
CA GLU A 233 -2.58 -6.03 -24.49
C GLU A 233 -3.81 -5.50 -23.78
N TYR A 234 -4.87 -5.22 -24.53
CA TYR A 234 -6.13 -4.73 -23.99
C TYR A 234 -7.32 -5.36 -24.73
N TRP A 235 -8.47 -5.37 -24.06
CA TRP A 235 -9.71 -5.87 -24.61
C TRP A 235 -10.62 -4.69 -24.96
N TYR A 236 -11.17 -4.70 -26.17
CA TYR A 236 -12.08 -3.67 -26.64
C TYR A 236 -13.44 -4.29 -26.94
N SER A 237 -14.49 -3.75 -26.33
CA SER A 237 -15.88 -4.09 -26.66
C SER A 237 -16.43 -3.06 -27.62
N ARG A 238 -17.11 -3.52 -28.68
CA ARG A 238 -17.77 -2.62 -29.62
C ARG A 238 -19.00 -2.02 -28.95
N ALA A 239 -19.11 -0.69 -28.96
CA ALA A 239 -20.32 -0.02 -28.51
C ALA A 239 -21.54 -0.53 -29.30
N PRO A 240 -22.73 -0.64 -28.68
CA PRO A 240 -23.96 -0.99 -29.37
C PRO A 240 -24.20 -0.03 -30.55
N GLU A 241 -24.69 -0.55 -31.68
CA GLU A 241 -25.01 0.26 -32.86
C GLU A 241 -26.02 1.36 -32.50
N GLY A 242 -25.53 2.61 -32.35
CA GLY A 242 -26.36 3.76 -31.96
C GLY A 242 -25.62 4.84 -31.16
N GLU A 243 -24.49 4.49 -30.52
CA GLU A 243 -23.60 5.45 -29.86
C GLU A 243 -22.45 5.88 -30.79
N ASN A 244 -22.10 7.17 -30.76
CA ASN A 244 -21.15 7.81 -31.68
C ASN A 244 -19.84 6.99 -31.85
N PRO A 245 -19.49 6.54 -33.07
CA PRO A 245 -18.41 5.58 -33.31
C PRO A 245 -16.98 6.18 -33.30
N THR A 246 -16.72 7.26 -32.57
CA THR A 246 -15.46 8.01 -32.68
C THR A 246 -14.27 7.42 -31.94
N LEU A 247 -14.46 6.42 -31.08
CA LEU A 247 -13.34 5.78 -30.38
C LEU A 247 -12.83 4.57 -31.17
N GLN A 248 -11.93 4.84 -32.11
CA GLN A 248 -11.15 3.81 -32.78
C GLN A 248 -10.14 3.18 -31.82
N PRO A 249 -9.81 1.89 -32.00
CA PRO A 249 -8.76 1.24 -31.20
C PRO A 249 -7.43 1.98 -31.38
N ILE A 250 -6.66 2.08 -30.29
CA ILE A 250 -5.30 2.60 -30.30
C ILE A 250 -4.44 1.53 -30.98
N VAL A 251 -4.09 1.74 -32.25
CA VAL A 251 -3.17 0.90 -33.03
C VAL A 251 -1.75 1.37 -32.76
#